data_AF-A0A841VSC7-F1
#
_entry.id   AF-A0A841VSC7-F1
#
_cell.length_a   1.000
_cell.length_b   1.000
_cell.length_c   1.000
_cell.angle_alpha   90.00
_cell.angle_beta   90.00
_cell.angle_gamma   90.00
#
_symmetry.space_group_name_H-M   'P 1'
#
loop_
_entity.id
_entity.type
_entity.pdbx_description
1 polymer ?
#
loop_
_entity_poly.entity_id
_entity_poly.type
_entity_poly.pdbx_seq_one_letter_code
_entity_poly.pdbx_strand_id
1 'polypeptide(L)'
;MSDNVLNQLRNKRNRSTVEPRQDALVPKVQPEPQTEEQNSPQETSPVTDPANPTATPADTIAELQAELEKYPETRRHSAIVLEKDLDQELTRFCKDRGITVEVFLEAAWTFASADNALLEKITTEAKRRYDQRKRVGQIKRLITMLSNSAK
;
A
#
# COMPACT_ATOMS: atom_id res chain seq x y z
N MET A 1 -14.40 40.56 8.17
CA MET A 1 -13.37 40.60 7.11
C MET A 1 -12.36 39.49 7.37
N SER A 2 -12.69 38.25 7.02
CA SER A 2 -11.92 37.05 7.45
C SER A 2 -11.56 36.10 6.30
N ASP A 3 -11.89 36.43 5.05
CA ASP A 3 -11.78 35.50 3.90
C ASP A 3 -10.42 35.54 3.17
N ASN A 4 -9.42 36.25 3.70
CA ASN A 4 -8.19 36.52 2.95
C ASN A 4 -7.09 35.45 3.18
N VAL A 5 -7.02 34.84 4.37
CA VAL A 5 -5.91 33.94 4.73
C VAL A 5 -6.02 32.55 4.07
N LEU A 6 -7.23 32.00 3.98
CA LEU A 6 -7.47 30.71 3.34
C LEU A 6 -7.23 30.75 1.82
N ASN A 7 -7.57 31.87 1.18
CA ASN A 7 -7.33 32.07 -0.25
C ASN A 7 -5.84 32.24 -0.58
N GLN A 8 -5.08 32.92 0.29
CA GLN A 8 -3.62 33.00 0.15
C GLN A 8 -2.95 31.62 0.26
N LEU A 9 -3.48 30.72 1.09
CA LEU A 9 -2.93 29.37 1.24
C LEU A 9 -3.25 28.46 0.03
N ARG A 10 -4.41 28.64 -0.60
CA ARG A 10 -4.75 27.95 -1.86
C ARG A 10 -3.86 28.40 -3.02
N ASN A 11 -3.60 29.71 -3.14
CA ASN A 11 -2.81 30.27 -4.24
C ASN A 11 -1.30 29.96 -4.14
N LYS A 12 -0.80 29.59 -2.95
CA LYS A 12 0.62 29.21 -2.76
C LYS A 12 0.93 27.75 -3.09
N ARG A 13 -0.06 26.94 -3.47
CA ARG A 13 0.16 25.55 -3.91
C ARG A 13 0.60 25.53 -5.38
N ASN A 14 1.89 25.72 -5.63
CA ASN A 14 2.52 25.37 -6.91
C ASN A 14 2.64 23.85 -7.00
N ARG A 15 1.55 23.19 -7.42
CA ARG A 15 1.58 21.77 -7.75
C ARG A 15 2.10 21.62 -9.17
N SER A 16 3.09 20.76 -9.39
CA SER A 16 3.51 20.39 -10.73
C SER A 16 2.30 19.83 -11.49
N THR A 17 1.91 20.51 -12.56
CA THR A 17 0.85 20.05 -13.47
C THR A 17 1.46 18.99 -14.37
N VAL A 18 0.91 17.78 -14.29
CA VAL A 18 1.28 16.67 -15.17
C VAL A 18 0.33 16.69 -16.36
N GLU A 19 0.88 16.55 -17.56
CA GLU A 19 0.09 16.44 -18.78
C GLU A 19 -0.89 15.25 -18.67
N PRO A 20 -2.17 15.45 -19.02
CA PRO A 20 -3.15 14.38 -18.99
C PRO A 20 -2.73 13.26 -19.94
N ARG A 21 -2.79 12.03 -19.43
CA ARG A 21 -2.49 10.82 -20.20
C ARG A 21 -3.46 10.72 -21.38
N GLN A 22 -2.93 10.66 -22.60
CA GLN A 22 -3.74 10.31 -23.76
C GLN A 22 -4.05 8.81 -23.67
N ASP A 23 -5.33 8.48 -23.49
CA ASP A 23 -5.80 7.11 -23.46
C ASP A 23 -5.82 6.55 -24.88
N ALA A 24 -5.04 5.50 -25.15
CA ALA A 24 -4.85 4.93 -26.49
C ALA A 24 -6.09 4.19 -27.02
N LEU A 25 -7.14 4.05 -26.20
CA LEU A 25 -8.36 3.31 -26.52
C LEU A 25 -9.56 4.21 -26.85
N VAL A 26 -9.40 5.54 -26.88
CA VAL A 26 -10.44 6.45 -27.37
C VAL A 26 -10.23 6.69 -28.87
N PRO A 27 -11.13 6.20 -29.76
CA PRO A 27 -11.02 6.46 -31.18
C PRO A 27 -11.12 7.96 -31.44
N LYS A 28 -10.03 8.55 -31.91
CA LYS A 28 -10.01 9.90 -32.44
C LYS A 28 -10.90 9.90 -33.69
N VAL A 29 -12.07 10.51 -33.62
CA VAL A 29 -12.91 10.75 -34.79
C VAL A 29 -12.17 11.77 -35.66
N GLN A 30 -11.40 11.27 -36.62
CA GLN A 30 -10.89 12.03 -37.75
C GLN A 30 -11.55 11.47 -39.02
N PRO A 31 -12.09 12.35 -39.90
CA PRO A 31 -12.65 11.91 -41.17
C PRO A 31 -11.54 11.47 -42.12
N GLU A 32 -11.74 10.26 -42.64
CA GLU A 32 -11.03 9.51 -43.68
C GLU A 32 -10.91 10.24 -45.04
N PRO A 33 -9.97 9.86 -45.96
CA PRO A 33 -10.12 8.62 -46.77
C PRO A 33 -8.86 7.84 -47.23
N GLN A 34 -9.07 6.50 -47.35
CA GLN A 34 -8.60 5.53 -48.38
C GLN A 34 -7.09 5.15 -48.39
N THR A 35 -6.62 3.90 -48.64
CA THR A 35 -7.08 2.78 -49.48
C THR A 35 -6.32 1.46 -49.12
N GLU A 36 -6.99 0.28 -49.22
CA GLU A 36 -6.55 -1.08 -49.72
C GLU A 36 -5.17 -1.69 -49.33
N GLU A 37 -4.93 -2.98 -49.02
CA GLU A 37 -5.54 -4.28 -49.36
C GLU A 37 -4.83 -5.46 -48.61
N GLN A 38 -5.56 -6.58 -48.33
CA GLN A 38 -5.15 -8.02 -48.36
C GLN A 38 -4.10 -8.57 -47.33
N ASN A 39 -4.17 -9.76 -46.68
CA ASN A 39 -4.98 -11.00 -46.81
C ASN A 39 -4.75 -11.99 -45.60
N SER A 40 -5.84 -12.41 -44.91
CA SER A 40 -6.24 -13.74 -44.31
C SER A 40 -5.30 -14.64 -43.46
N PRO A 41 -5.81 -15.71 -42.79
CA PRO A 41 -6.96 -15.82 -41.85
C PRO A 41 -6.63 -16.67 -40.59
N GLN A 42 -7.27 -16.45 -39.44
CA GLN A 42 -7.37 -17.51 -38.41
C GLN A 42 -8.62 -17.37 -37.52
N GLU A 43 -9.56 -18.26 -37.79
CA GLU A 43 -10.51 -18.96 -36.90
C GLU A 43 -10.97 -18.27 -35.60
N THR A 44 -12.21 -17.78 -35.70
CA THR A 44 -13.31 -17.93 -34.73
C THR A 44 -12.99 -18.62 -33.41
N SER A 45 -13.05 -17.84 -32.33
CA SER A 45 -13.71 -18.27 -31.10
C SER A 45 -14.71 -17.17 -30.74
N PRO A 46 -16.03 -17.44 -30.68
CA PRO A 46 -16.95 -16.47 -30.13
C PRO A 46 -16.60 -16.36 -28.64
N VAL A 47 -16.06 -15.21 -28.23
CA VAL A 47 -16.16 -14.82 -26.83
C VAL A 47 -17.65 -14.69 -26.59
N THR A 48 -18.23 -15.71 -25.98
CA THR A 48 -19.57 -15.65 -25.43
C THR A 48 -19.52 -14.57 -24.35
N ASP A 49 -19.84 -13.35 -24.73
CA ASP A 49 -20.34 -12.35 -23.81
C ASP A 49 -21.53 -12.99 -23.07
N PRO A 50 -21.51 -13.15 -21.74
CA PRO A 50 -22.75 -13.11 -21.02
C PRO A 50 -23.16 -11.64 -21.00
N ALA A 51 -23.74 -11.20 -22.12
CA ALA A 51 -24.64 -10.07 -22.12
C ALA A 51 -25.78 -10.43 -21.16
N ASN A 52 -25.66 -9.97 -19.91
CA ASN A 52 -26.80 -9.77 -19.05
C ASN A 52 -27.09 -8.25 -19.11
N PRO A 53 -27.98 -7.78 -20.00
CA PRO A 53 -28.18 -6.36 -20.25
C PRO A 53 -29.09 -5.71 -19.20
N THR A 54 -29.02 -6.14 -17.93
CA THR A 54 -29.90 -5.62 -16.87
C THR A 54 -29.24 -5.55 -15.49
N ALA A 55 -27.91 -5.65 -15.38
CA ALA A 55 -27.24 -5.29 -14.14
C ALA A 55 -27.14 -3.76 -14.09
N THR A 56 -27.98 -3.10 -13.30
CA THR A 56 -27.73 -1.70 -12.99
C THR A 56 -26.43 -1.61 -12.17
N PRO A 57 -25.69 -0.48 -12.23
CA PRO A 57 -24.50 -0.30 -11.40
C PRO A 57 -24.74 -0.55 -9.89
N ALA A 58 -26.00 -0.40 -9.44
CA ALA A 58 -26.42 -0.69 -8.07
C ALA A 58 -26.41 -2.20 -7.75
N ASP A 59 -26.83 -3.06 -8.69
CA ASP A 59 -26.85 -4.51 -8.50
C ASP A 59 -25.43 -5.07 -8.40
N THR A 60 -24.50 -4.52 -9.20
CA THR A 60 -23.07 -4.90 -9.16
C THR A 60 -22.38 -4.45 -7.89
N ILE A 61 -22.75 -3.29 -7.33
CA ILE A 61 -22.20 -2.80 -6.04
C ILE A 61 -22.68 -3.69 -4.88
N ALA A 62 -23.96 -4.08 -4.87
CA ALA A 62 -24.50 -4.94 -3.83
C ALA A 62 -23.83 -6.32 -3.81
N GLU A 63 -23.55 -6.89 -4.98
CA GLU A 63 -22.82 -8.16 -5.11
C GLU A 63 -21.38 -8.05 -4.59
N LEU A 64 -20.66 -6.99 -4.95
CA LEU A 64 -19.30 -6.73 -4.47
C LEU A 64 -19.24 -6.48 -2.95
N GLN A 65 -20.26 -5.82 -2.38
CA GLN A 65 -20.37 -5.63 -0.93
C GLN A 65 -20.60 -6.95 -0.21
N ALA A 66 -21.51 -7.80 -0.72
CA ALA A 66 -21.76 -9.13 -0.16
C ALA A 66 -20.54 -10.05 -0.28
N GLU A 67 -19.70 -9.89 -1.30
CA GLU A 67 -18.43 -10.60 -1.40
C GLU A 67 -17.39 -10.06 -0.40
N LEU A 68 -17.31 -8.74 -0.23
CA LEU A 68 -16.37 -8.11 0.71
C LEU A 68 -16.60 -8.54 2.16
N GLU A 69 -17.86 -8.73 2.57
CA GLU A 69 -18.25 -9.21 3.91
C GLU A 69 -17.68 -10.60 4.26
N LYS A 70 -17.24 -11.38 3.28
CA LYS A 70 -16.60 -12.68 3.50
C LYS A 70 -15.15 -12.58 3.98
N TYR A 71 -14.52 -11.40 3.81
CA TYR A 71 -13.12 -11.18 4.16
C TYR A 71 -13.00 -10.42 5.48
N PRO A 72 -11.97 -10.70 6.29
CA PRO A 72 -11.76 -9.98 7.53
C PRO A 72 -11.46 -8.51 7.27
N GLU A 73 -12.07 -7.62 8.06
CA GLU A 73 -11.81 -6.19 7.99
C GLU A 73 -10.39 -5.86 8.45
N THR A 74 -9.74 -4.92 7.75
CA THR A 74 -8.40 -4.44 8.10
C THR A 74 -8.47 -3.12 8.86
N ARG A 75 -7.67 -2.99 9.93
CA ARG A 75 -7.55 -1.75 10.70
C ARG A 75 -6.10 -1.31 10.80
N ARG A 76 -5.86 -0.01 10.62
CA ARG A 76 -4.54 0.60 10.88
C ARG A 76 -4.24 0.57 12.38
N HIS A 77 -3.22 -0.18 12.80
CA HIS A 77 -2.95 -0.37 14.23
C HIS A 77 -1.80 0.48 14.81
N SER A 78 -0.76 0.89 14.09
CA SER A 78 0.29 1.74 14.69
C SER A 78 1.35 2.22 13.69
N ALA A 79 2.17 3.19 14.13
CA ALA A 79 3.46 3.48 13.53
C ALA A 79 4.54 2.62 14.20
N ILE A 80 4.88 1.48 13.59
CA ILE A 80 5.91 0.56 14.08
C ILE A 80 7.29 1.13 13.77
N VAL A 81 8.20 1.15 14.75
CA VAL A 81 9.59 1.58 14.57
C VAL A 81 10.54 0.40 14.75
N LEU A 82 11.20 0.02 13.66
CA LEU A 82 12.15 -1.08 13.60
C LEU A 82 13.60 -0.58 13.63
N GLU A 83 14.52 -1.50 13.95
CA GLU A 83 15.96 -1.25 13.77
C GLU A 83 16.25 -1.17 12.28
N LYS A 84 17.12 -0.23 11.87
CA LYS A 84 17.35 0.09 10.45
C LYS A 84 17.71 -1.14 9.61
N ASP A 85 18.63 -1.96 10.09
CA ASP A 85 19.12 -3.09 9.32
C ASP A 85 18.04 -4.19 9.24
N LEU A 86 17.34 -4.42 10.36
CA LEU A 86 16.21 -5.36 10.42
C LEU A 86 15.06 -4.93 9.50
N ASP A 87 14.75 -3.64 9.45
CA ASP A 87 13.72 -3.07 8.58
C ASP A 87 14.06 -3.31 7.10
N GLN A 88 15.32 -3.10 6.72
CA GLN A 88 15.78 -3.33 5.34
C GLN A 88 15.71 -4.80 4.96
N GLU A 89 16.18 -5.70 5.83
CA GLU A 89 16.13 -7.14 5.61
C GLU A 89 14.68 -7.64 5.52
N LEU A 90 13.82 -7.21 6.44
CA LEU A 90 12.41 -7.60 6.47
C LEU A 90 11.65 -7.08 5.24
N THR A 91 11.88 -5.82 4.86
CA THR A 91 11.27 -5.22 3.67
C THR A 91 11.69 -5.97 2.41
N ARG A 92 12.98 -6.29 2.28
CA ARG A 92 13.48 -7.08 1.14
C ARG A 92 12.87 -8.48 1.13
N PHE A 93 12.86 -9.16 2.27
CA PHE A 93 12.27 -10.49 2.40
C PHE A 93 10.80 -10.53 1.94
N CYS A 94 10.02 -9.52 2.35
CA CYS A 94 8.61 -9.40 1.99
C CYS A 94 8.44 -9.06 0.51
N LYS A 95 9.22 -8.11 -0.01
CA LYS A 95 9.21 -7.72 -1.43
C LYS A 95 9.52 -8.89 -2.35
N ASP A 96 10.54 -9.68 -2.03
CA ASP A 96 10.97 -10.83 -2.84
C ASP A 96 9.88 -11.93 -2.89
N ARG A 97 8.92 -11.91 -1.97
CA ARG A 97 7.78 -12.85 -1.87
C ARG A 97 6.44 -12.27 -2.28
N GLY A 98 6.39 -10.98 -2.65
CA GLY A 98 5.13 -10.31 -2.98
C GLY A 98 4.16 -10.17 -1.80
N ILE A 99 4.66 -10.15 -0.57
CA ILE A 99 3.85 -9.92 0.64
C ILE A 99 4.20 -8.58 1.27
N THR A 100 3.32 -8.05 2.12
CA THR A 100 3.62 -6.85 2.92
C THR A 100 4.07 -7.23 4.33
N VAL A 101 4.73 -6.29 5.01
CA VAL A 101 5.21 -6.50 6.38
C VAL A 101 4.05 -6.74 7.34
N GLU A 102 2.91 -6.06 7.14
CA GLU A 102 1.70 -6.23 7.94
C GLU A 102 1.18 -7.67 7.86
N VAL A 103 1.00 -8.18 6.65
CA VAL A 103 0.52 -9.56 6.41
C VAL A 103 1.52 -10.58 6.95
N PHE A 104 2.82 -10.31 6.82
CA PHE A 104 3.84 -11.17 7.42
C PHE A 104 3.74 -11.20 8.95
N LEU A 105 3.52 -10.06 9.61
CA LEU A 105 3.35 -9.99 11.06
C LEU A 105 2.07 -10.72 11.53
N GLU A 106 0.96 -10.58 10.80
CA GLU A 106 -0.28 -11.31 11.06
C GLU A 106 -0.05 -12.83 10.99
N ALA A 107 0.58 -13.29 9.91
CA ALA A 107 0.91 -14.70 9.74
C ALA A 107 1.88 -15.19 10.84
N ALA A 108 2.94 -14.43 11.11
CA ALA A 108 3.93 -14.77 12.13
C ALA A 108 3.30 -14.90 13.52
N TRP A 109 2.38 -14.00 13.88
CA TRP A 109 1.63 -14.09 15.13
C TRP A 109 0.74 -15.33 15.18
N THR A 110 -0.02 -15.61 14.12
CA THR A 110 -0.89 -16.79 14.05
C THR A 110 -0.10 -18.09 14.24
N PHE A 111 1.07 -18.22 13.60
CA PHE A 111 1.93 -19.41 13.79
C PHE A 111 2.61 -19.45 15.15
N ALA A 112 3.13 -18.32 15.63
CA ALA A 112 3.82 -18.25 16.93
C ALA A 112 2.87 -18.53 18.10
N SER A 113 1.63 -18.02 18.04
CA SER A 113 0.64 -18.21 19.10
C SER A 113 0.15 -19.66 19.23
N ALA A 114 0.31 -20.49 18.19
CA ALA A 114 -0.02 -21.91 18.23
C ALA A 114 1.06 -22.77 18.93
N ASP A 115 2.31 -22.29 19.03
CA ASP A 115 3.42 -22.99 19.67
C ASP A 115 3.96 -22.17 20.86
N ASN A 116 3.59 -22.58 22.08
CA ASN A 116 4.03 -21.93 23.31
C ASN A 116 5.57 -21.86 23.46
N ALA A 117 6.30 -22.88 23.00
CA ALA A 117 7.75 -22.89 23.12
C ALA A 117 8.39 -21.86 22.18
N LEU A 118 7.86 -21.73 20.96
CA LEU A 118 8.27 -20.67 20.03
C LEU A 118 7.89 -19.29 20.55
N LEU A 119 6.67 -19.13 21.09
CA LEU A 119 6.19 -17.87 21.65
C LEU A 119 7.06 -17.38 22.82
N GLU A 120 7.47 -18.28 23.71
CA GLU A 120 8.36 -17.96 24.82
C GLU A 120 9.76 -17.51 24.35
N LYS A 121 10.30 -18.17 23.31
CA LYS A 121 11.57 -17.75 22.68
C LYS A 121 11.46 -16.35 22.08
N ILE A 122 10.40 -16.08 21.32
CA ILE A 122 10.13 -14.76 20.73
C ILE A 122 9.99 -13.71 21.83
N THR A 123 9.22 -14.01 22.87
CA THR A 123 8.97 -13.09 23.99
C THR A 123 10.25 -12.77 24.76
N THR A 124 11.10 -13.76 24.98
CA THR A 124 12.40 -13.57 25.66
C THR A 124 13.32 -12.67 24.84
N GLU A 125 13.44 -12.92 23.54
CA GLU A 125 14.26 -12.07 22.66
C GLU A 125 13.67 -10.65 22.52
N ALA A 126 12.35 -10.51 22.45
CA ALA A 126 11.68 -9.22 22.41
C ALA A 126 11.96 -8.38 23.68
N LYS A 127 11.92 -8.99 24.87
CA LYS A 127 12.30 -8.34 26.14
C LYS A 127 13.76 -7.90 26.12
N ARG A 128 14.68 -8.78 25.68
CA ARG A 128 16.11 -8.45 25.56
C ARG A 128 16.34 -7.23 24.65
N ARG A 129 15.68 -7.17 23.49
CA ARG A 129 15.77 -6.04 22.55
C ARG A 129 15.15 -4.76 23.12
N TYR A 130 14.04 -4.88 23.86
CA TYR A 130 13.42 -3.73 24.53
C TYR A 130 14.39 -3.07 25.52
N ASP A 131 15.06 -3.87 26.35
CA ASP A 131 16.05 -3.35 27.31
C ASP A 131 17.26 -2.72 26.61
N GLN A 132 17.72 -3.33 25.52
CA GLN A 132 18.76 -2.76 24.66
C GLN A 132 18.36 -1.37 24.14
N ARG A 133 17.13 -1.22 23.62
CA ARG A 133 16.61 0.08 23.14
C ARG A 133 16.50 1.11 24.27
N LYS A 134 16.07 0.70 25.47
CA LYS A 134 16.03 1.56 26.65
C LYS A 134 17.42 2.10 26.99
N ARG A 135 18.44 1.24 26.98
CA ARG A 135 19.84 1.64 27.22
C ARG A 135 20.36 2.61 26.17
N VAL A 136 20.07 2.36 24.89
CA VAL A 136 20.43 3.29 23.80
C VAL A 136 19.79 4.66 24.00
N GLY A 137 18.51 4.71 24.41
CA GLY A 137 17.83 5.96 24.73
C GLY A 137 18.51 6.74 25.87
N GLN A 138 18.93 6.04 26.93
CA GLN A 138 19.69 6.64 28.04
C GLN A 138 21.04 7.21 27.57
N ILE A 139 21.80 6.45 26.78
CA ILE A 139 23.08 6.89 26.22
C ILE A 139 22.88 8.16 25.37
N LYS A 140 21.90 8.17 24.47
CA LYS A 140 21.57 9.35 23.65
C LYS A 140 21.25 10.56 24.51
N ARG A 141 20.44 10.40 25.55
CA ARG A 141 20.13 11.48 26.50
C ARG A 141 21.39 12.03 27.17
N LEU A 142 22.27 11.15 27.66
CA LEU A 142 23.52 11.56 28.31
C LEU A 142 24.44 12.31 27.34
N ILE A 143 24.60 11.82 26.11
CA ILE A 143 25.35 12.52 25.06
C ILE A 143 24.80 13.93 24.86
N THR A 144 23.49 14.07 24.67
CA THR A 144 22.84 15.38 24.48
C THR A 144 23.04 16.31 25.67
N MET A 145 22.97 15.80 26.90
CA MET A 145 23.21 16.60 28.11
C MET A 145 24.64 17.15 28.15
N LEU A 146 25.63 16.27 27.92
CA LEU A 146 27.05 16.65 27.94
C LEU A 146 27.41 17.58 26.78
N SER A 147 26.85 17.37 25.59
CA SER A 147 27.10 18.23 24.43
C SER A 147 26.52 19.64 24.60
N ASN A 148 25.42 19.77 25.34
CA ASN A 148 24.78 21.06 25.60
C ASN A 148 25.47 21.83 26.73
N SER A 149 26.10 21.14 27.70
CA SER A 149 26.88 21.79 28.75
C SER A 149 28.30 22.20 28.32
N ALA A 150 28.78 21.68 27.19
CA ALA A 150 30.10 22.00 26.62
C ALA A 150 30.07 23.19 25.64
N LYS A 151 28.90 23.83 25.46
CA LYS A 151 28.71 25.08 24.71
C LYS A 151 28.43 26.21 25.68
#